data_AF-A0A7K0C1Y8-F1
#
_entry.id   AF-A0A7K0C1Y8-F1
#
_cell.length_a   1.000
_cell.length_b   1.000
_cell.length_c   1.000
_cell.angle_alpha   90.00
_cell.angle_beta   90.00
_cell.angle_gamma   90.00
#
_symmetry.space_group_name_H-M   'P 1'
#
loop_
_entity.id
_entity.type
_entity.pdbx_description
1 polymer ?
#
loop_
_entity_poly.entity_id
_entity_poly.type
_entity_poly.pdbx_seq_one_letter_code
_entity_poly.pdbx_strand_id
1 'polypeptide(L)'
;MDVPRLYSWDVEQGGAGGVTDDPVRAIDHVNTALASSPPGTCAVVKRVQLSIGLVPGYLLVAEVGRARRDQVTGHVVWEVVQVPPMRLRR
;
A
#
# COMPACT_ATOMS: atom_id res chain seq x y z
N MET A 1 -12.01 -22.47 -0.06
CA MET A 1 -10.84 -21.76 -0.61
C MET A 1 -10.82 -20.38 0.02
N ASP A 2 -9.78 -20.04 0.77
CA ASP A 2 -9.62 -18.68 1.27
C ASP A 2 -9.11 -17.83 0.09
N VAL A 3 -9.83 -16.78 -0.28
CA VAL A 3 -9.41 -15.90 -1.38
C VAL A 3 -8.23 -15.09 -0.88
N PRO A 4 -7.06 -15.10 -1.55
CA PRO A 4 -5.89 -14.36 -1.09
C PRO A 4 -6.24 -12.88 -0.93
N ARG A 5 -5.86 -12.30 0.21
CA ARG A 5 -5.96 -10.85 0.39
C ARG A 5 -4.79 -10.24 -0.35
N LEU A 6 -5.08 -9.42 -1.35
CA LEU A 6 -4.05 -8.72 -2.11
C LEU A 6 -3.99 -7.27 -1.67
N TYR A 7 -2.78 -6.72 -1.74
CA TYR A 7 -2.45 -5.37 -1.37
C TYR A 7 -1.66 -4.75 -2.50
N SER A 8 -2.14 -3.64 -3.06
CA SER A 8 -1.45 -2.87 -4.07
C SER A 8 -0.95 -1.56 -3.49
N TRP A 9 0.18 -1.07 -3.97
CA TRP A 9 0.63 0.28 -3.68
C TRP A 9 1.01 1.01 -4.96
N ASP A 10 0.88 2.33 -4.90
CA ASP A 10 1.28 3.25 -5.96
C ASP A 10 1.86 4.50 -5.30
N VAL A 11 3.07 4.89 -5.73
CA VAL A 11 3.72 6.13 -5.33
C VAL A 11 3.45 7.16 -6.43
N GLU A 12 2.97 8.33 -6.03
CA GLU A 12 2.59 9.41 -6.95
C GLU A 12 3.70 9.76 -7.96
N GLN A 13 3.28 10.34 -9.09
CA GLN A 13 4.18 10.79 -10.18
C GLN A 13 4.92 9.64 -10.90
N GLY A 14 4.30 8.46 -10.97
CA GLY A 14 4.88 7.31 -11.68
C GLY A 14 6.07 6.70 -10.92
N GLY A 15 6.08 6.83 -9.59
CA GLY A 15 7.05 6.18 -8.74
C GLY A 15 6.85 4.66 -8.68
N ALA A 16 7.52 4.01 -7.72
CA ALA A 16 7.40 2.57 -7.55
C ALA A 16 5.96 2.15 -7.19
N GLY A 17 5.48 1.08 -7.81
CA GLY A 17 4.20 0.46 -7.51
C GLY A 17 4.30 -1.07 -7.57
N GLY A 18 3.29 -1.77 -7.06
CA GLY A 18 3.27 -3.22 -7.06
C GLY A 18 2.08 -3.85 -6.36
N VAL A 19 2.09 -5.19 -6.29
CA VAL A 19 1.09 -6.01 -5.59
C VAL A 19 1.78 -7.09 -4.76
N THR A 20 1.22 -7.39 -3.59
CA THR A 20 1.65 -8.47 -2.70
C THR A 20 0.45 -9.04 -1.93
N ASP A 21 0.59 -10.23 -1.36
CA ASP A 21 -0.36 -10.85 -0.44
C ASP A 21 -0.10 -10.50 1.04
N ASP A 22 0.97 -9.75 1.33
CA ASP A 22 1.37 -9.35 2.68
C ASP A 22 1.27 -7.81 2.85
N PRO A 23 0.37 -7.31 3.73
CA PRO A 23 0.20 -5.87 3.93
C PRO A 23 1.45 -5.20 4.49
N VAL A 24 2.28 -5.92 5.27
CA VAL A 24 3.51 -5.37 5.84
C VAL A 24 4.54 -5.12 4.75
N ARG A 25 4.69 -6.06 3.81
CA ARG A 25 5.58 -5.88 2.66
C ARG A 25 5.16 -4.69 1.78
N ALA A 26 3.85 -4.48 1.59
CA ALA A 26 3.36 -3.32 0.85
C ALA A 26 3.76 -2.00 1.55
N ILE A 27 3.62 -1.94 2.87
CA ILE A 27 4.04 -0.78 3.68
C ILE A 27 5.56 -0.56 3.61
N ASP A 28 6.37 -1.63 3.69
CA ASP A 28 7.83 -1.54 3.62
C ASP A 28 8.31 -1.05 2.25
N HIS A 29 7.67 -1.49 1.16
CA HIS A 29 7.95 -0.98 -0.18
C HIS A 29 7.64 0.52 -0.29
N VAL A 30 6.50 0.97 0.26
CA VAL A 30 6.15 2.39 0.30
C VAL A 30 7.15 3.20 1.13
N ASN A 31 7.52 2.73 2.31
CA ASN A 31 8.51 3.40 3.18
C ASN A 31 9.85 3.56 2.45
N THR A 32 10.32 2.51 1.79
CA THR A 32 11.58 2.50 1.04
C THR A 32 11.51 3.47 -0.14
N ALA A 33 10.42 3.43 -0.91
CA ALA A 33 10.25 4.31 -2.06
C ALA A 33 10.23 5.78 -1.62
N LEU A 34 9.36 6.15 -0.66
CA LEU A 34 9.23 7.52 -0.18
C LEU A 34 10.51 8.05 0.46
N ALA A 35 11.31 7.22 1.13
CA ALA A 35 12.60 7.65 1.69
C ALA A 35 13.60 8.17 0.62
N SER A 36 13.42 7.77 -0.65
CA SER A 36 14.23 8.23 -1.78
C SER A 36 13.53 9.28 -2.66
N SER A 37 12.22 9.50 -2.48
CA SER A 37 11.42 10.43 -3.28
C SER A 37 11.54 11.88 -2.84
N PRO A 38 11.22 12.89 -3.67
CA PRO A 38 11.16 14.28 -3.23
C PRO A 38 10.27 14.49 -1.98
N PRO A 39 10.59 15.46 -1.10
CA PRO A 39 9.68 15.86 -0.03
C PRO A 39 8.31 16.25 -0.58
N GLY A 40 7.25 15.85 0.11
CA GLY A 40 5.87 16.05 -0.29
C GLY A 40 5.25 14.91 -1.12
N THR A 41 6.05 13.98 -1.68
CA THR A 41 5.54 12.82 -2.43
C THR A 41 4.64 11.96 -1.55
N CYS A 42 3.49 11.52 -2.08
CA CYS A 42 2.59 10.60 -1.38
C CYS A 42 2.59 9.20 -2.02
N ALA A 43 2.09 8.24 -1.25
CA ALA A 43 1.77 6.90 -1.69
C ALA A 43 0.51 6.40 -1.00
N VAL A 44 -0.17 5.44 -1.61
CA VAL A 44 -1.36 4.80 -1.04
C VAL A 44 -1.21 3.29 -1.09
N VAL A 45 -1.50 2.61 0.02
CA VAL A 45 -1.68 1.16 0.06
C VAL A 45 -3.18 0.87 0.05
N LYS A 46 -3.59 -0.01 -0.87
CA LYS A 46 -4.98 -0.43 -1.05
C LYS A 46 -5.08 -1.93 -0.92
N ARG A 47 -6.13 -2.41 -0.26
CA ARG A 47 -6.55 -3.81 -0.36
C ARG A 47 -7.33 -3.97 -1.65
N VAL A 48 -6.96 -4.97 -2.43
CA VAL A 48 -7.59 -5.29 -3.71
C VAL A 48 -8.01 -6.75 -3.76
N GLN A 49 -8.91 -7.06 -4.68
CA GLN A 49 -9.32 -8.41 -5.01
C GLN A 49 -9.13 -8.63 -6.51
N LEU A 50 -8.62 -9.80 -6.89
CA LEU A 50 -8.53 -10.18 -8.29
C LEU A 50 -9.94 -10.49 -8.82
N SER A 51 -10.36 -9.77 -9.85
CA SER A 51 -11.52 -10.09 -10.67
C SER A 51 -11.05 -10.88 -11.89
N ILE A 52 -11.62 -12.08 -12.06
CA ILE A 52 -11.40 -12.95 -13.22
C ILE A 52 -12.63 -13.03 -14.15
N GLY A 53 -13.60 -12.11 -13.95
CA GLY A 53 -14.82 -12.03 -14.75
C GLY A 53 -14.64 -11.28 -16.07
N LEU A 54 -15.72 -10.69 -16.58
CA LEU A 54 -15.76 -9.94 -17.85
C LEU A 54 -14.74 -8.80 -17.96
N VAL A 55 -14.29 -8.25 -16.83
CA VAL A 55 -13.19 -7.27 -16.77
C VAL A 55 -12.09 -7.86 -15.87
N PRO A 56 -11.01 -8.40 -16.46
CA PRO A 56 -9.88 -8.89 -15.68
C PRO A 56 -9.12 -7.71 -15.06
N GLY A 57 -8.83 -7.80 -13.76
CA GLY A 57 -8.07 -6.76 -13.06
C GLY A 57 -8.18 -6.78 -11.54
N TYR A 58 -7.60 -5.78 -10.90
CA TYR A 58 -7.69 -5.58 -9.46
C TYR A 58 -8.86 -4.65 -9.12
N LEU A 59 -9.84 -5.17 -8.38
CA LEU A 59 -10.92 -4.38 -7.82
C LEU A 59 -10.50 -3.83 -6.46
N LEU A 60 -10.69 -2.53 -6.26
CA LEU A 60 -10.47 -1.90 -4.96
C LEU A 60 -11.46 -2.46 -3.94
N VAL A 61 -10.94 -2.95 -2.82
CA VAL A 61 -11.74 -3.41 -1.67
C VAL A 61 -11.76 -2.35 -0.57
N ALA A 62 -10.58 -1.80 -0.22
CA ALA A 62 -10.44 -0.77 0.80
C ALA A 62 -9.11 -0.02 0.64
N GLU A 63 -9.04 1.22 1.12
CA GLU A 63 -7.77 1.87 1.40
C GLU A 63 -7.22 1.35 2.74
N VAL A 64 -5.95 0.95 2.77
CA VAL A 64 -5.29 0.45 3.98
C VAL A 64 -4.60 1.57 4.71
N GLY A 65 -3.97 2.48 3.98
CA GLY A 65 -3.34 3.66 4.54
C GLY A 65 -2.69 4.53 3.47
N ARG A 66 -2.49 5.79 3.83
CA ARG A 66 -1.82 6.77 3.00
C ARG A 66 -0.54 7.22 3.68
N ALA A 67 0.52 7.35 2.90
CA ALA A 67 1.81 7.83 3.37
C ALA A 67 2.24 9.08 2.60
N ARG A 68 3.05 9.92 3.23
CA ARG A 68 3.70 11.07 2.62
C ARG A 68 5.13 11.19 3.13
N ARG A 69 6.07 11.60 2.28
CA ARG A 69 7.35 12.13 2.75
C ARG A 69 7.12 13.56 3.27
N ASP A 70 7.20 13.76 4.57
CA ASP A 70 6.99 15.06 5.20
C ASP A 70 7.91 16.12 4.60
N GLN A 71 7.35 17.31 4.37
CA GLN A 71 8.03 18.38 3.65
C GLN A 71 9.13 19.04 4.48
N VAL A 72 8.98 19.04 5.81
CA VAL A 72 9.88 19.76 6.73
C VAL A 72 10.97 18.85 7.27
N THR A 73 10.57 17.68 7.76
CA THR A 73 11.46 16.72 8.42
C THR A 73 12.06 15.69 7.46
N GLY A 74 11.46 15.51 6.28
CA GLY A 74 11.86 14.49 5.31
C GLY A 74 11.54 13.06 5.74
N HIS A 75 10.89 12.85 6.90
CA HIS A 75 10.44 11.54 7.38
C HIS A 75 9.18 11.08 6.67
N VAL A 76 8.98 9.77 6.56
CA VAL A 76 7.72 9.21 6.06
C VAL A 76 6.68 9.23 7.18
N VAL A 77 5.54 9.86 6.92
CA VAL A 77 4.40 9.93 7.83
C VAL A 77 3.21 9.18 7.24
N TRP A 78 2.46 8.47 8.08
CA TRP A 78 1.28 7.70 7.69
C TRP A 78 0.01 8.30 8.29
N GLU A 79 -0.98 8.53 7.44
CA GLU A 79 -2.34 8.91 7.83
C GLU A 79 -3.18 7.63 7.93
N VAL A 80 -3.69 7.37 9.14
CA VAL A 80 -4.56 6.27 9.59
C VAL A 80 -4.43 4.97 8.78
N VAL A 81 -3.72 4.00 9.38
CA VAL A 81 -3.64 2.65 8.83
C VAL A 81 -4.78 1.80 9.39
N GLN A 82 -5.77 1.42 8.56
CA GLN A 82 -6.65 0.29 8.89
C GLN A 82 -5.87 -1.01 8.68
N VAL A 83 -4.88 -1.28 9.54
CA VAL A 83 -4.29 -2.63 9.60
C VAL A 83 -5.31 -3.52 10.30
N PRO A 84 -5.88 -4.55 9.65
CA PRO A 84 -6.66 -5.53 10.39
C PRO A 84 -5.76 -6.17 11.46
N PRO A 85 -6.28 -6.45 12.67
CA PRO A 85 -5.48 -6.96 13.77
C PRO A 85 -4.71 -8.22 13.33
N MET A 86 -3.38 -8.18 13.42
CA MET A 86 -2.50 -9.31 13.14
C MET A 86 -2.93 -10.48 14.04
N ARG A 87 -3.29 -11.62 13.45
CA ARG A 87 -3.23 -12.88 14.19
C ARG A 87 -1.76 -13.27 14.28
N LEU A 88 -1.14 -13.06 15.44
CA LEU A 88 0.10 -13.73 15.81
C LEU A 88 -0.11 -15.23 15.57
N ARG A 89 0.59 -15.80 14.58
CA ARG A 89 0.67 -17.25 14.44
C ARG A 89 1.46 -17.76 15.64
N ARG A 90 0.83 -18.60 16.46
CA ARG A 90 1.49 -19.40 17.49
C ARG A 90 2.31 -20.51 16.85
#